data_AF-A0A7L4YS40-F1
#
_entry.id   AF-A0A7L4YS40-F1
#
_cell.length_a   1.000
_cell.length_b   1.000
_cell.length_c   1.000
_cell.angle_alpha   90.00
_cell.angle_beta   90.00
_cell.angle_gamma   90.00
#
_symmetry.space_group_name_H-M   'P 1'
#
loop_
_entity.id
_entity.type
_entity.pdbx_description
1 polymer ?
#
loop_
_entity_poly.entity_id
_entity_poly.type
_entity_poly.pdbx_seq_one_letter_code
_entity_poly.pdbx_strand_id
1 'polypeptide(L)'
;MSAPPIDRLAVIPSAPLLLPGATGRDVPDEVARLRDQVTTAVRWLAEGAQPLTVVIAGEPRRWEPAVLSARELGIAWTGRFGTPAAEAKPRADYPTALLVAAAYTDGLQVVCGLSTPGETVALESSSVLVVGGGSARRGEGAPGHIDPRAVPHDDETARLLSAGDGGGFAARDLTVAAELLDDLSAPMAALGGQGAPRTAQLDYYAAPYGVGYLIARWQW
;
A
#
# COMPACT_ATOMS: atom_id res chain seq x y z
N MET A 1 5.04 22.45 -13.38
CA MET A 1 3.62 22.06 -13.49
C MET A 1 3.20 21.58 -12.12
N SER A 2 2.03 22.00 -11.60
CA SER A 2 1.52 21.49 -10.32
C SER A 2 1.05 20.04 -10.50
N ALA A 3 1.20 19.19 -9.48
CA ALA A 3 0.72 17.81 -9.53
C ALA A 3 -0.81 17.79 -9.76
N PRO A 4 -1.35 16.80 -10.51
CA PRO A 4 -2.79 16.67 -10.66
C PRO A 4 -3.44 16.46 -9.29
N PRO A 5 -4.63 17.05 -9.02
CA PRO A 5 -5.38 16.74 -7.82
C PRO A 5 -5.80 15.26 -7.84
N ILE A 6 -5.85 14.63 -6.67
CA ILE A 6 -6.33 13.25 -6.53
C ILE A 6 -7.86 13.22 -6.72
N ASP A 7 -8.35 12.33 -7.58
CA ASP A 7 -9.79 12.01 -7.72
C ASP A 7 -10.14 10.78 -6.89
N ARG A 8 -9.31 9.73 -6.96
CA ARG A 8 -9.49 8.47 -6.22
C ARG A 8 -8.18 8.01 -5.59
N LEU A 9 -8.28 7.52 -4.36
CA LEU A 9 -7.19 6.87 -3.65
C LEU A 9 -7.67 5.55 -3.07
N ALA A 10 -6.87 4.50 -3.23
CA ALA A 10 -7.05 3.24 -2.51
C ALA A 10 -5.80 2.92 -1.67
N VAL A 11 -6.00 2.36 -0.48
CA VAL A 11 -4.95 1.81 0.39
C VAL A 11 -5.08 0.29 0.39
N ILE A 12 -3.97 -0.42 0.21
CA ILE A 12 -3.90 -1.88 0.35
C ILE A 12 -2.66 -2.28 1.18
N PRO A 13 -2.68 -3.42 1.91
CA PRO A 13 -1.53 -3.86 2.70
C PRO A 13 -0.33 -4.22 1.83
N SER A 14 0.89 -4.11 2.36
CA SER A 14 2.14 -4.55 1.73
C SER A 14 2.53 -6.00 2.06
N ALA A 15 1.62 -6.78 2.66
CA ALA A 15 1.92 -8.09 3.22
C ALA A 15 2.23 -9.17 2.14
N PRO A 16 3.35 -9.93 2.25
CA PRO A 16 3.70 -10.99 1.28
C PRO A 16 2.63 -12.05 1.09
N LEU A 17 1.77 -12.29 2.10
CA LEU A 17 0.67 -13.25 2.01
C LEU A 17 -0.36 -12.91 0.94
N LEU A 18 -0.36 -11.67 0.44
CA LEU A 18 -1.19 -11.25 -0.68
C LEU A 18 -0.69 -11.81 -2.03
N LEU A 19 0.58 -12.21 -2.13
CA LEU A 19 1.15 -12.75 -3.36
C LEU A 19 0.57 -14.14 -3.68
N PRO A 20 0.28 -14.42 -4.96
CA PRO A 20 -0.07 -15.78 -5.39
C PRO A 20 1.00 -16.79 -4.98
N GLY A 21 0.57 -17.93 -4.42
CA GLY A 21 1.47 -18.99 -3.95
C GLY A 21 2.08 -18.77 -2.57
N ALA A 22 1.86 -17.64 -1.90
CA ALA A 22 2.42 -17.37 -0.57
C ALA A 22 1.89 -18.28 0.55
N THR A 23 0.70 -18.87 0.37
CA THR A 23 0.03 -19.74 1.37
C THR A 23 0.14 -21.23 1.02
N GLY A 24 0.89 -21.60 -0.02
CA GLY A 24 0.89 -22.98 -0.52
C GLY A 24 -0.44 -23.36 -1.20
N ARG A 25 -0.84 -24.64 -1.09
CA ARG A 25 -2.05 -25.16 -1.76
C ARG A 25 -3.34 -24.76 -1.05
N ASP A 26 -3.34 -24.74 0.28
CA ASP A 26 -4.52 -24.41 1.08
C ASP A 26 -4.45 -22.93 1.47
N VAL A 27 -5.45 -22.15 1.04
CA VAL A 27 -5.53 -20.72 1.38
C VAL A 27 -6.48 -20.57 2.58
N PRO A 28 -6.02 -20.08 3.74
CA PRO A 28 -6.90 -19.77 4.86
C PRO A 28 -8.02 -18.81 4.45
N ASP A 29 -9.24 -19.04 4.93
CA ASP A 29 -10.42 -18.22 4.55
C ASP A 29 -10.21 -16.72 4.81
N GLU A 30 -9.50 -16.38 5.89
CA GLU A 30 -9.16 -14.99 6.21
C GLU A 30 -8.21 -14.35 5.18
N VAL A 31 -7.26 -15.12 4.64
CA VAL A 31 -6.36 -14.67 3.57
C VAL A 31 -7.12 -14.56 2.25
N ALA A 32 -8.00 -15.53 1.95
CA ALA A 32 -8.85 -15.46 0.75
C ALA A 32 -9.72 -14.20 0.77
N ARG A 33 -10.42 -13.94 1.89
CA ARG A 33 -11.21 -12.71 2.09
C ARG A 33 -10.36 -11.45 1.93
N LEU A 34 -9.16 -11.41 2.52
CA LEU A 34 -8.29 -10.25 2.40
C LEU A 34 -7.88 -10.01 0.93
N ARG A 35 -7.47 -11.06 0.20
CA ARG A 35 -7.11 -10.95 -1.22
C ARG A 35 -8.29 -10.45 -2.08
N ASP A 36 -9.51 -10.92 -1.80
CA ASP A 36 -10.73 -10.47 -2.50
C ASP A 36 -11.04 -8.98 -2.24
N GLN A 37 -10.83 -8.51 -1.01
CA GLN A 37 -11.00 -7.10 -0.66
C GLN A 37 -9.96 -6.22 -1.36
N VAL A 38 -8.69 -6.67 -1.43
CA VAL A 38 -7.65 -5.96 -2.20
C VAL A 38 -8.01 -5.89 -3.68
N THR A 39 -8.45 -7.00 -4.27
CA THR A 39 -8.91 -7.02 -5.68
C THR A 39 -10.08 -6.06 -5.91
N THR A 40 -11.04 -6.01 -4.98
CA THR A 40 -12.18 -5.08 -5.04
C THR A 40 -11.71 -3.63 -5.03
N ALA A 41 -10.81 -3.27 -4.13
CA ALA A 41 -10.29 -1.91 -4.00
C ALA A 41 -9.51 -1.46 -5.25
N VAL A 42 -8.63 -2.32 -5.79
CA VAL A 42 -7.84 -1.99 -6.98
C VAL A 42 -8.70 -1.93 -8.24
N ARG A 43 -9.71 -2.80 -8.38
CA ARG A 43 -10.67 -2.72 -9.50
C ARG A 43 -11.46 -1.42 -9.48
N TRP A 44 -11.96 -1.02 -8.32
CA TRP A 44 -12.64 0.26 -8.15
C TRP A 44 -11.74 1.45 -8.51
N LEU A 45 -10.46 1.39 -8.14
CA LEU A 45 -9.49 2.43 -8.47
C LEU A 45 -9.20 2.49 -9.99
N ALA A 46 -9.17 1.34 -10.66
CA ALA A 46 -8.86 1.23 -12.09
C ALA A 46 -10.04 1.55 -13.04
N GLU A 47 -11.24 1.82 -12.50
CA GLU A 47 -12.39 2.25 -13.29
C GLU A 47 -12.06 3.52 -14.10
N GLY A 48 -12.45 3.56 -15.37
CA GLY A 48 -12.19 4.71 -16.25
C GLY A 48 -10.85 4.70 -17.00
N ALA A 49 -10.06 3.62 -16.85
CA ALA A 49 -8.83 3.35 -17.61
C ALA A 49 -7.75 4.45 -17.52
N GLN A 50 -7.73 5.20 -16.40
CA GLN A 50 -6.65 6.13 -16.12
C GLN A 50 -5.39 5.36 -15.66
N PRO A 51 -4.18 5.88 -15.95
CA PRO A 51 -2.97 5.38 -15.33
C PRO A 51 -3.09 5.45 -13.79
N LEU A 52 -2.36 4.60 -13.07
CA LEU A 52 -2.26 4.65 -11.61
C LEU A 52 -0.90 5.21 -11.19
N THR A 53 -0.90 6.05 -10.15
CA THR A 53 0.32 6.34 -9.38
C THR A 53 0.40 5.40 -8.19
N VAL A 54 1.42 4.56 -8.11
CA VAL A 54 1.68 3.71 -6.92
C VAL A 54 2.61 4.45 -5.98
N VAL A 55 2.20 4.56 -4.70
CA VAL A 55 2.94 5.19 -3.61
C VAL A 55 3.21 4.16 -2.52
N ILE A 56 4.48 4.02 -2.12
CA ILE A 56 4.93 3.11 -1.05
C ILE A 56 5.96 3.84 -0.19
N ALA A 57 6.19 3.35 1.03
CA ALA A 57 7.23 3.88 1.89
C ALA A 57 8.64 3.52 1.38
N GLY A 58 9.59 4.43 1.50
CA GLY A 58 11.00 4.20 1.22
C GLY A 58 11.72 5.48 0.77
N GLU A 59 13.00 5.36 0.44
CA GLU A 59 13.77 6.46 -0.16
C GLU A 59 13.18 6.89 -1.51
N PRO A 60 13.25 8.18 -1.91
CA PRO A 60 12.62 8.66 -3.13
C PRO A 60 13.39 8.11 -4.33
N ARG A 61 12.72 7.34 -5.16
CA ARG A 61 13.28 6.75 -6.37
C ARG A 61 12.15 6.54 -7.38
N ARG A 62 12.41 6.79 -8.66
CA ARG A 62 11.49 6.39 -9.72
C ARG A 62 11.71 4.90 -10.03
N TRP A 63 10.65 4.12 -10.07
CA TRP A 63 10.74 2.73 -10.55
C TRP A 63 10.43 2.68 -12.04
N GLU A 64 11.44 2.31 -12.82
CA GLU A 64 11.25 1.89 -14.20
C GLU A 64 10.48 0.56 -14.27
N PRO A 65 9.79 0.28 -15.39
CA PRO A 65 9.14 -1.01 -15.60
C PRO A 65 10.11 -2.18 -15.36
N ALA A 66 9.68 -3.15 -14.58
CA ALA A 66 10.56 -4.20 -14.07
C ALA A 66 9.85 -5.55 -13.95
N VAL A 67 10.62 -6.61 -14.10
CA VAL A 67 10.20 -7.97 -13.73
C VAL A 67 10.68 -8.22 -12.31
N LEU A 68 9.73 -8.52 -11.41
CA LEU A 68 9.96 -8.69 -9.99
C LEU A 68 9.69 -10.15 -9.59
N SER A 69 10.43 -10.66 -8.62
CA SER A 69 10.36 -12.05 -8.15
C SER A 69 10.26 -12.11 -6.63
N ALA A 70 9.32 -12.89 -6.12
CA ALA A 70 9.19 -13.15 -4.69
C ALA A 70 9.98 -14.38 -4.24
N ARG A 71 10.85 -14.94 -5.09
CA ARG A 71 11.62 -16.16 -4.80
C ARG A 71 12.52 -16.00 -3.57
N GLU A 72 13.06 -14.81 -3.33
CA GLU A 72 13.89 -14.53 -2.14
C GLU A 72 13.09 -14.62 -0.83
N LEU A 73 11.76 -14.45 -0.91
CA LEU A 73 10.83 -14.68 0.20
C LEU A 73 10.35 -16.14 0.27
N GLY A 74 10.88 -17.02 -0.57
CA GLY A 74 10.43 -18.42 -0.70
C GLY A 74 9.11 -18.59 -1.46
N ILE A 75 8.61 -17.54 -2.10
CA ILE A 75 7.32 -17.54 -2.80
C ILE A 75 7.56 -17.73 -4.30
N ALA A 76 6.93 -18.74 -4.90
CA ALA A 76 7.04 -19.04 -6.33
C ALA A 76 6.17 -18.09 -7.18
N TRP A 77 6.45 -16.79 -7.10
CA TRP A 77 5.76 -15.74 -7.83
C TRP A 77 6.74 -14.83 -8.57
N THR A 78 6.42 -14.53 -9.83
CA THR A 78 7.09 -13.52 -10.65
C THR A 78 6.01 -12.70 -11.34
N GLY A 79 6.18 -11.38 -11.36
CA GLY A 79 5.23 -10.48 -11.99
C GLY A 79 5.92 -9.27 -12.61
N ARG A 80 5.14 -8.48 -13.34
CA ARG A 80 5.61 -7.27 -14.01
C ARG A 80 5.06 -6.04 -13.31
N PHE A 81 5.93 -5.07 -13.07
CA PHE A 81 5.57 -3.74 -12.61
C PHE A 81 5.71 -2.71 -13.75
N GLY A 82 4.79 -1.75 -13.81
CA GLY A 82 4.81 -0.63 -14.76
C GLY A 82 4.02 -0.88 -16.05
N THR A 83 4.02 0.11 -16.94
CA THR A 83 3.21 0.12 -18.17
C THR A 83 3.37 -1.16 -19.01
N PRO A 84 2.28 -1.82 -19.45
CA PRO A 84 2.34 -3.11 -20.15
C PRO A 84 3.16 -3.10 -21.44
N ALA A 85 3.09 -2.01 -22.22
CA ALA A 85 3.77 -1.88 -23.50
C ALA A 85 5.28 -1.57 -23.40
N ALA A 86 5.80 -1.23 -22.21
CA ALA A 86 7.20 -0.86 -22.03
C ALA A 86 8.12 -2.11 -22.04
N GLU A 87 9.42 -1.93 -22.25
CA GLU A 87 10.38 -2.99 -21.93
C GLU A 87 10.56 -3.07 -20.41
N ALA A 88 10.53 -4.28 -19.82
CA ALA A 88 10.78 -4.49 -18.40
C ALA A 88 12.00 -5.39 -18.20
N LYS A 89 12.92 -4.96 -17.33
CA LYS A 89 14.13 -5.72 -17.01
C LYS A 89 13.99 -6.41 -15.65
N PRO A 90 14.58 -7.60 -15.46
CA PRO A 90 14.68 -8.19 -14.13
C PRO A 90 15.38 -7.24 -13.16
N ARG A 91 14.84 -7.14 -11.94
CA ARG A 91 15.43 -6.37 -10.84
C ARG A 91 15.62 -7.30 -9.64
N ALA A 92 16.49 -6.91 -8.70
CA ALA A 92 16.75 -7.68 -7.47
C ALA A 92 16.56 -6.83 -6.20
N ASP A 93 16.86 -5.52 -6.26
CA ASP A 93 16.65 -4.59 -5.15
C ASP A 93 15.28 -3.91 -5.27
N TYR A 94 14.31 -4.35 -4.45
CA TYR A 94 12.98 -3.74 -4.30
C TYR A 94 12.30 -4.08 -2.96
N PRO A 95 11.41 -3.21 -2.46
CA PRO A 95 10.61 -3.50 -1.27
C PRO A 95 9.47 -4.47 -1.57
N THR A 96 9.00 -5.17 -0.53
CA THR A 96 7.86 -6.10 -0.64
C THR A 96 6.58 -5.40 -1.13
N ALA A 97 6.36 -4.15 -0.73
CA ALA A 97 5.22 -3.36 -1.20
C ALA A 97 5.17 -3.26 -2.74
N LEU A 98 6.32 -3.24 -3.42
CA LEU A 98 6.37 -3.21 -4.88
C LEU A 98 5.98 -4.57 -5.51
N LEU A 99 6.32 -5.69 -4.86
CA LEU A 99 5.84 -7.02 -5.27
C LEU A 99 4.32 -7.09 -5.21
N VAL A 100 3.73 -6.63 -4.09
CA VAL A 100 2.28 -6.60 -3.91
C VAL A 100 1.62 -5.66 -4.92
N ALA A 101 2.16 -4.46 -5.12
CA ALA A 101 1.66 -3.54 -6.15
C ALA A 101 1.62 -4.21 -7.53
N ALA A 102 2.71 -4.86 -7.95
CA ALA A 102 2.80 -5.56 -9.22
C ALA A 102 1.80 -6.73 -9.34
N ALA A 103 1.54 -7.47 -8.26
CA ALA A 103 0.59 -8.58 -8.26
C ALA A 103 -0.87 -8.14 -8.50
N TYR A 104 -1.23 -6.93 -8.08
CA TYR A 104 -2.60 -6.43 -8.17
C TYR A 104 -2.83 -5.39 -9.27
N THR A 105 -1.76 -4.90 -9.89
CA THR A 105 -1.83 -3.92 -10.99
C THR A 105 -1.40 -4.50 -12.34
N ASP A 106 -1.31 -5.83 -12.45
CA ASP A 106 -0.97 -6.50 -13.70
C ASP A 106 -1.93 -6.09 -14.84
N GLY A 107 -1.37 -5.75 -16.00
CA GLY A 107 -2.10 -5.21 -17.14
C GLY A 107 -2.55 -3.74 -17.03
N LEU A 108 -2.36 -3.07 -15.89
CA LEU A 108 -2.68 -1.64 -15.72
C LEU A 108 -1.50 -0.74 -16.10
N GLN A 109 -1.78 0.47 -16.57
CA GLN A 109 -0.74 1.49 -16.75
C GLN A 109 -0.36 2.04 -15.38
N VAL A 110 0.86 1.79 -14.94
CA VAL A 110 1.33 2.23 -13.61
C VAL A 110 2.62 3.02 -13.75
N VAL A 111 2.67 4.15 -13.04
CA VAL A 111 3.92 4.87 -12.75
C VAL A 111 4.14 4.85 -11.24
N CYS A 112 5.36 4.58 -10.80
CA CYS A 112 5.68 4.64 -9.36
C CYS A 112 6.24 6.02 -9.00
N GLY A 113 5.52 6.72 -8.11
CA GLY A 113 6.06 7.84 -7.35
C GLY A 113 6.35 7.35 -5.94
N LEU A 114 7.61 7.31 -5.53
CA LEU A 114 7.97 6.97 -4.15
C LEU A 114 7.85 8.19 -3.24
N SER A 115 7.48 7.94 -1.99
CA SER A 115 7.45 8.94 -0.93
C SER A 115 8.48 8.63 0.14
N THR A 116 9.30 9.62 0.49
CA THR A 116 9.95 9.67 1.80
C THR A 116 9.06 10.36 2.83
N PRO A 117 9.34 10.13 4.13
CA PRO A 117 8.87 11.00 5.20
C PRO A 117 9.19 12.47 4.93
N GLY A 118 8.18 13.34 4.93
CA GLY A 118 8.34 14.79 4.84
C GLY A 118 8.51 15.37 3.43
N GLU A 119 8.50 14.54 2.38
CA GLU A 119 8.50 15.01 0.99
C GLU A 119 7.12 14.89 0.35
N THR A 120 6.84 15.76 -0.62
CA THR A 120 5.62 15.66 -1.43
C THR A 120 5.85 14.69 -2.58
N VAL A 121 4.90 13.79 -2.82
CA VAL A 121 4.96 12.87 -3.96
C VAL A 121 4.55 13.60 -5.22
N ALA A 122 5.38 13.53 -6.27
CA ALA A 122 4.98 13.94 -7.60
C ALA A 122 3.99 12.90 -8.17
N LEU A 123 2.72 13.29 -8.27
CA LEU A 123 1.69 12.47 -8.86
C LEU A 123 1.70 12.60 -10.39
N GLU A 124 1.58 11.48 -11.08
CA GLU A 124 1.43 11.46 -12.55
C GLU A 124 -0.02 11.11 -12.97
N SER A 125 -0.89 10.79 -12.00
CA SER A 125 -2.30 10.49 -12.19
C SER A 125 -3.14 10.96 -11.00
N SER A 126 -4.43 11.20 -11.25
CA SER A 126 -5.46 11.44 -10.22
C SER A 126 -5.95 10.15 -9.54
N SER A 127 -5.55 8.97 -10.02
CA SER A 127 -5.82 7.68 -9.40
C SER A 127 -4.58 7.15 -8.68
N VAL A 128 -4.65 7.07 -7.35
CA VAL A 128 -3.49 6.78 -6.49
C VAL A 128 -3.70 5.47 -5.72
N LEU A 129 -2.75 4.55 -5.84
CA LEU A 129 -2.69 3.33 -5.04
C LEU A 129 -1.58 3.46 -4.00
N VAL A 130 -1.96 3.49 -2.72
CA VAL A 130 -1.00 3.42 -1.61
C VAL A 130 -0.85 1.97 -1.19
N VAL A 131 0.38 1.45 -1.20
CA VAL A 131 0.68 0.08 -0.72
C VAL A 131 1.51 0.16 0.55
N GLY A 132 0.87 -0.18 1.67
CA GLY A 132 1.43 -0.13 3.02
C GLY A 132 0.45 -0.72 4.05
N GLY A 133 0.97 -1.29 5.11
CA GLY A 133 0.26 -1.81 6.26
C GLY A 133 0.52 -1.03 7.55
N GLY A 134 -0.27 -1.35 8.56
CA GLY A 134 -0.06 -0.91 9.93
C GLY A 134 1.12 -1.63 10.59
N SER A 135 1.23 -1.48 11.91
CA SER A 135 2.34 -2.02 12.68
C SER A 135 2.51 -3.53 12.51
N ALA A 136 3.77 -3.95 12.34
CA ALA A 136 4.20 -5.34 12.37
C ALA A 136 4.70 -5.78 13.77
N ARG A 137 4.11 -5.22 14.85
CA ARG A 137 4.48 -5.48 16.26
C ARG A 137 3.28 -5.70 17.19
N ARG A 138 2.10 -6.07 16.67
CA ARG A 138 0.87 -6.16 17.49
C ARG A 138 0.75 -7.41 18.36
N GLY A 139 1.47 -8.48 18.06
CA GLY A 139 1.31 -9.77 18.73
C GLY A 139 2.46 -10.73 18.45
N GLU A 140 2.46 -11.88 19.13
CA GLU A 140 3.57 -12.85 19.08
C GLU A 140 3.80 -13.43 17.68
N GLY A 141 2.77 -13.44 16.83
CA GLY A 141 2.88 -13.89 15.44
C GLY A 141 3.47 -12.84 14.48
N ALA A 142 3.77 -11.64 14.97
CA ALA A 142 4.29 -10.56 14.13
C ALA A 142 5.78 -10.75 13.81
N PRO A 143 6.27 -10.25 12.66
CA PRO A 143 7.70 -10.27 12.34
C PRO A 143 8.58 -9.51 13.34
N GLY A 144 8.04 -8.46 13.98
CA GLY A 144 8.73 -7.68 15.00
C GLY A 144 8.36 -8.11 16.42
N HIS A 145 9.19 -7.72 17.39
CA HIS A 145 8.87 -7.89 18.82
C HIS A 145 7.61 -7.10 19.19
N ILE A 146 6.79 -7.67 20.06
CA ILE A 146 5.57 -7.00 20.52
C ILE A 146 5.90 -5.64 21.11
N ASP A 147 5.12 -4.64 20.70
CA ASP A 147 5.17 -3.30 21.26
C ASP A 147 3.76 -2.88 21.68
N PRO A 148 3.53 -2.48 22.95
CA PRO A 148 2.19 -2.11 23.42
C PRO A 148 1.62 -0.87 22.70
N ARG A 149 2.47 -0.09 22.01
CA ARG A 149 2.04 1.08 21.23
C ARG A 149 1.41 0.68 19.88
N ALA A 150 1.63 -0.56 19.41
CA ALA A 150 1.19 -1.02 18.09
C ALA A 150 -0.33 -0.97 17.90
N VAL A 151 -1.10 -1.46 18.87
CA VAL A 151 -2.57 -1.48 18.77
C VAL A 151 -3.16 -0.08 18.74
N PRO A 152 -2.86 0.84 19.69
CA PRO A 152 -3.34 2.22 19.61
C PRO A 152 -2.90 2.97 18.35
N HIS A 153 -1.68 2.72 17.86
CA HIS A 153 -1.15 3.35 16.65
C HIS A 153 -1.98 3.04 15.40
N ASP A 154 -2.32 1.76 15.23
CA ASP A 154 -3.12 1.27 14.11
C ASP A 154 -4.60 1.59 14.26
N ASP A 155 -5.15 1.59 15.49
CA ASP A 155 -6.52 2.02 15.75
C ASP A 155 -6.72 3.48 15.34
N GLU A 156 -5.71 4.33 15.60
CA GLU A 156 -5.69 5.70 15.11
C GLU A 156 -5.54 5.77 13.58
N THR A 157 -4.69 4.92 12.98
CA THR A 157 -4.60 4.81 11.51
C THR A 157 -5.95 4.46 10.89
N ALA A 158 -6.66 3.47 11.46
CA ALA A 158 -7.99 3.06 11.02
C ALA A 158 -9.01 4.19 11.17
N ARG A 159 -8.96 4.96 12.28
CA ARG A 159 -9.81 6.14 12.49
C ARG A 159 -9.58 7.20 11.41
N LEU A 160 -8.32 7.54 11.14
CA LEU A 160 -7.95 8.52 10.11
C LEU A 160 -8.41 8.09 8.71
N LEU A 161 -8.22 6.81 8.36
CA LEU A 161 -8.70 6.24 7.11
C LEU A 161 -10.23 6.30 6.98
N SER A 162 -10.95 5.92 8.04
CA SER A 162 -12.41 5.96 8.04
C SER A 162 -12.97 7.39 7.95
N ALA A 163 -12.22 8.39 8.43
CA ALA A 163 -12.64 9.78 8.45
C ALA A 163 -12.24 10.58 7.20
N GLY A 164 -11.39 10.02 6.32
CA GLY A 164 -10.81 10.81 5.22
C GLY A 164 -9.81 11.88 5.72
N ASP A 165 -9.19 11.67 6.88
CA ASP A 165 -8.43 12.69 7.61
C ASP A 165 -6.96 12.73 7.16
N GLY A 166 -6.73 13.25 5.96
CA GLY A 166 -5.39 13.49 5.42
C GLY A 166 -4.55 14.44 6.27
N GLY A 167 -5.17 15.44 6.91
CA GLY A 167 -4.49 16.37 7.80
C GLY A 167 -3.95 15.69 9.05
N GLY A 168 -4.71 14.76 9.63
CA GLY A 168 -4.25 13.93 10.75
C GLY A 168 -3.07 13.03 10.37
N PHE A 169 -3.06 12.46 9.16
CA PHE A 169 -1.88 11.75 8.65
C PHE A 169 -0.65 12.64 8.51
N ALA A 170 -0.82 13.86 7.96
CA ALA A 170 0.27 14.82 7.82
C ALA A 170 0.87 15.26 9.18
N ALA A 171 0.09 15.17 10.26
CA ALA A 171 0.52 15.50 11.62
C ALA A 171 1.06 14.30 12.42
N ARG A 172 1.06 13.07 11.87
CA ARG A 172 1.58 11.88 12.59
C ARG A 172 3.08 11.98 12.83
N ASP A 173 3.51 11.47 13.99
CA ASP A 173 4.92 11.21 14.26
C ASP A 173 5.38 9.96 13.49
N LEU A 174 6.07 10.18 12.38
CA LEU A 174 6.61 9.12 11.52
C LEU A 174 7.77 8.35 12.18
N THR A 175 8.38 8.88 13.24
CA THR A 175 9.39 8.16 14.03
C THR A 175 8.75 6.98 14.75
N VAL A 176 7.60 7.20 15.39
CA VAL A 176 6.84 6.13 16.06
C VAL A 176 6.34 5.10 15.05
N ALA A 177 5.89 5.53 13.87
CA ALA A 177 5.50 4.61 12.80
C ALA A 177 6.69 3.69 12.39
N ALA A 178 7.87 4.28 12.16
CA ALA A 178 9.07 3.53 11.81
C ALA A 178 9.49 2.54 12.91
N GLU A 179 9.45 2.95 14.18
CA GLU A 179 9.72 2.06 15.32
C GLU A 179 8.75 0.88 15.39
N LEU A 180 7.50 1.10 14.99
CA LEU A 180 6.44 0.09 14.96
C LEU A 180 6.41 -0.75 13.69
N LEU A 181 7.33 -0.51 12.76
CA LEU A 181 7.40 -1.16 11.45
C LEU A 181 6.10 -0.95 10.63
N ASP A 182 5.46 0.21 10.79
CA ASP A 182 4.35 0.69 9.95
C ASP A 182 4.94 1.31 8.67
N ASP A 183 4.46 0.89 7.51
CA ASP A 183 4.88 1.41 6.20
C ASP A 183 3.74 2.14 5.46
N LEU A 184 2.63 2.44 6.16
CA LEU A 184 1.49 3.19 5.62
C LEU A 184 1.52 4.69 5.99
N SER A 185 1.97 5.03 7.20
CA SER A 185 1.87 6.39 7.73
C SER A 185 2.64 7.40 6.88
N ALA A 186 3.85 7.07 6.43
CA ALA A 186 4.67 7.97 5.64
C ALA A 186 4.06 8.27 4.25
N PRO A 187 3.64 7.26 3.45
CA PRO A 187 2.89 7.49 2.22
C PRO A 187 1.64 8.34 2.39
N MET A 188 0.84 8.08 3.44
CA MET A 188 -0.39 8.84 3.68
C MET A 188 -0.10 10.29 4.11
N ALA A 189 0.93 10.52 4.93
CA ALA A 189 1.34 11.86 5.35
C ALA A 189 1.73 12.73 4.15
N ALA A 190 2.44 12.17 3.16
CA ALA A 190 2.82 12.89 1.95
C ALA A 190 1.65 13.26 1.04
N LEU A 191 0.52 12.56 1.18
CA LEU A 191 -0.73 12.82 0.47
C LEU A 191 -1.74 13.63 1.31
N GLY A 192 -1.39 14.00 2.55
CA GLY A 192 -2.31 14.61 3.51
C GLY A 192 -2.84 16.00 3.14
N GLY A 193 -2.19 16.68 2.18
CA GLY A 193 -2.53 18.04 1.75
C GLY A 193 -3.70 18.18 0.76
N GLN A 194 -4.42 17.10 0.43
CA GLN A 194 -5.46 17.12 -0.62
C GLN A 194 -6.82 17.69 -0.16
N GLY A 195 -6.97 18.03 1.13
CA GLY A 195 -8.27 18.37 1.71
C GLY A 195 -9.17 17.13 1.91
N ALA A 196 -10.37 17.34 2.44
CA ALA A 196 -11.27 16.25 2.78
C ALA A 196 -11.91 15.63 1.52
N PRO A 197 -11.94 14.28 1.39
CA PRO A 197 -12.66 13.62 0.30
C PRO A 197 -14.17 13.74 0.47
N ARG A 198 -14.94 13.65 -0.64
CA ARG A 198 -16.40 13.54 -0.61
C ARG A 198 -16.86 12.24 0.05
N THR A 199 -16.12 11.16 -0.16
CA THR A 199 -16.37 9.86 0.49
C THR A 199 -15.09 9.24 1.00
N ALA A 200 -15.12 8.70 2.21
CA ALA A 200 -14.05 7.89 2.78
C ALA A 200 -14.64 6.60 3.35
N GLN A 201 -14.03 5.47 3.02
CA GLN A 201 -14.48 4.15 3.47
C GLN A 201 -13.27 3.32 3.91
N LEU A 202 -13.35 2.75 5.11
CA LEU A 202 -12.46 1.69 5.58
C LEU A 202 -13.14 0.35 5.30
N ASP A 203 -12.65 -0.38 4.29
CA ASP A 203 -13.24 -1.64 3.85
C ASP A 203 -12.76 -2.83 4.70
N TYR A 204 -11.56 -2.73 5.28
CA TYR A 204 -10.99 -3.80 6.11
C TYR A 204 -10.03 -3.23 7.16
N TYR A 205 -10.11 -3.75 8.39
CA TYR A 205 -9.10 -3.58 9.41
C TYR A 205 -9.07 -4.81 10.34
N ALA A 206 -7.97 -5.55 10.31
CA ALA A 206 -7.71 -6.65 11.23
C ALA A 206 -6.21 -6.97 11.30
N ALA A 207 -5.81 -7.79 12.28
CA ALA A 207 -4.42 -8.23 12.45
C ALA A 207 -4.30 -9.73 12.78
N PRO A 208 -4.76 -10.64 11.91
CA PRO A 208 -4.82 -12.08 12.20
C PRO A 208 -3.43 -12.70 12.46
N TYR A 209 -2.36 -12.10 11.92
CA TYR A 209 -0.98 -12.55 12.09
C TYR A 209 -0.12 -11.54 12.87
N GLY A 210 -0.73 -10.74 13.74
CA GLY A 210 0.00 -9.73 14.53
C GLY A 210 0.49 -8.51 13.74
N VAL A 211 0.06 -8.37 12.48
CA VAL A 211 0.35 -7.22 11.61
C VAL A 211 -0.94 -6.51 11.24
N GLY A 212 -0.99 -5.18 11.34
CA GLY A 212 -2.16 -4.39 10.96
C GLY A 212 -2.39 -4.41 9.43
N TYR A 213 -3.48 -5.02 8.97
CA TYR A 213 -3.91 -4.96 7.57
C TYR A 213 -5.08 -3.99 7.44
N LEU A 214 -4.91 -2.96 6.63
CA LEU A 214 -5.92 -1.94 6.38
C LEU A 214 -6.21 -1.83 4.87
N ILE A 215 -7.49 -1.74 4.51
CA ILE A 215 -7.93 -1.44 3.14
C ILE A 215 -8.91 -0.28 3.22
N ALA A 216 -8.68 0.75 2.42
CA ALA A 216 -9.54 1.94 2.40
C ALA A 216 -9.66 2.51 0.99
N ARG A 217 -10.73 3.29 0.77
CA ARG A 217 -11.00 4.00 -0.48
C ARG A 217 -11.50 5.41 -0.20
N TRP A 218 -10.87 6.41 -0.81
CA TRP A 218 -11.24 7.82 -0.73
C TRP A 218 -11.53 8.38 -2.11
N GLN A 219 -12.58 9.20 -2.23
CA GLN A 219 -12.93 9.87 -3.48
C GLN A 219 -13.21 11.35 -3.21
N TRP A 220 -12.52 12.23 -3.94
CA TRP A 220 -12.71 13.69 -3.88
C TRP A 220 -13.74 14.17 -4.88
#